data_AF-A0A5C5UKU0-F1
#
_entry.id   AF-A0A5C5UKU0-F1
#
_cell.length_a   1.000
_cell.length_b   1.000
_cell.length_c   1.000
_cell.angle_alpha   90.00
_cell.angle_beta   90.00
_cell.angle_gamma   90.00
#
_symmetry.space_group_name_H-M   'P 1'
#
loop_
_entity.id
_entity.type
_entity.pdbx_description
1 polymer ?
#
loop_
_entity_poly.entity_id
_entity_poly.type
_entity_poly.pdbx_seq_one_letter_code
_entity_poly.pdbx_strand_id
1 'polypeptide(L)'
;MGLFLAGIVLWSLVILSVVLLVVGIWKKSWQLLAWSGAAMLLPSLLIFMGDDGIWFKLAILPPILVFTGAYYIKHKMKHTF
;
A
#
# COMPACT_ATOMS: atom_id res chain seq x y z
N MET A 1 -13.38 -17.66 -17.40
CA MET A 1 -13.54 -16.18 -17.32
C MET A 1 -13.67 -15.61 -15.90
N GLY A 2 -13.74 -16.43 -14.83
CA GLY A 2 -14.02 -15.92 -13.48
C GLY A 2 -12.89 -15.16 -12.76
N LEU A 3 -11.62 -15.49 -13.01
CA LEU A 3 -10.48 -14.88 -12.30
C LEU A 3 -9.91 -13.61 -12.97
N PHE A 4 -10.33 -13.33 -14.22
CA PHE A 4 -9.81 -12.18 -14.98
C PHE A 4 -10.28 -10.85 -14.38
N LEU A 5 -11.55 -10.78 -13.96
CA LEU A 5 -12.11 -9.62 -13.28
C LEU A 5 -11.43 -9.37 -11.92
N ALA A 6 -11.21 -10.44 -11.15
CA ALA A 6 -10.49 -10.37 -9.88
C ALA A 6 -9.06 -9.85 -10.06
N GLY A 7 -8.38 -10.28 -11.12
CA GLY A 7 -7.08 -9.74 -11.53
C GLY A 7 -7.15 -8.23 -11.80
N ILE A 8 -8.07 -7.78 -12.65
CA ILE A 8 -8.22 -6.34 -12.98
C ILE A 8 -8.47 -5.51 -11.72
N VAL A 9 -9.32 -5.99 -10.81
CA VAL A 9 -9.61 -5.29 -9.54
C VAL A 9 -8.35 -5.20 -8.67
N LEU A 10 -7.59 -6.29 -8.54
CA LEU A 10 -6.33 -6.30 -7.79
C LEU A 10 -5.29 -5.35 -8.39
N TRP A 11 -5.09 -5.40 -9.71
CA TRP A 11 -4.16 -4.51 -10.41
C TRP A 11 -4.58 -3.04 -10.33
N SER A 12 -5.88 -2.75 -10.42
CA SER A 12 -6.39 -1.39 -10.22
C SER A 12 -6.16 -0.90 -8.78
N LEU A 13 -6.32 -1.77 -7.78
CA LEU A 13 -6.04 -1.45 -6.37
C LEU A 13 -4.56 -1.11 -6.15
N VAL A 14 -3.65 -1.83 -6.81
CA VAL A 14 -2.21 -1.57 -6.76
C VAL A 14 -1.90 -0.19 -7.35
N ILE A 15 -2.41 0.11 -8.54
CA ILE A 15 -2.22 1.43 -9.18
C ILE A 15 -2.80 2.53 -8.29
N LEU A 16 -4.02 2.34 -7.78
CA LEU A 16 -4.70 3.29 -6.92
C LEU A 16 -3.90 3.53 -5.63
N SER A 17 -3.34 2.48 -5.05
CA SER A 17 -2.50 2.57 -3.85
C SER A 17 -1.23 3.39 -4.11
N VAL A 18 -0.55 3.19 -5.24
CA VAL A 18 0.63 4.01 -5.64
C VAL A 18 0.24 5.48 -5.85
N VAL A 19 -0.89 5.74 -6.51
CA VAL A 19 -1.40 7.12 -6.71
C VAL A 19 -1.72 7.77 -5.35
N LEU A 20 -2.40 7.06 -4.45
CA LEU A 20 -2.69 7.50 -3.09
C LEU A 20 -1.42 7.74 -2.27
N LEU A 21 -0.36 6.97 -2.52
CA LEU A 21 0.95 7.12 -1.88
C LEU A 21 1.59 8.45 -2.30
N VAL A 22 1.70 8.68 -3.61
CA VAL A 22 2.28 9.91 -4.18
C VAL A 22 1.47 11.13 -3.76
N VAL A 23 0.14 11.07 -3.89
CA VAL A 23 -0.76 12.16 -3.48
C VAL A 23 -0.75 12.36 -1.97
N GLY A 24 -0.66 11.29 -1.18
CA GLY A 24 -0.58 11.35 0.28
C GLY A 24 0.71 12.04 0.75
N ILE A 25 1.85 11.71 0.13
CA ILE A 25 3.13 12.38 0.39
C ILE A 25 3.02 13.85 -0.04
N TRP A 26 2.49 14.11 -1.23
CA TRP A 26 2.41 15.46 -1.78
C TRP A 26 1.47 16.37 -0.97
N LYS A 27 0.32 15.86 -0.51
CA LYS A 27 -0.61 16.57 0.36
C LYS A 27 -0.22 16.53 1.85
N LYS A 28 0.90 15.89 2.23
CA LYS A 28 1.27 15.62 3.63
C LYS A 28 0.10 15.05 4.44
N SER A 29 -0.76 14.21 3.87
CA SER A 29 -1.92 13.68 4.58
C SER A 29 -1.65 12.28 5.10
N TRP A 30 -1.50 12.15 6.41
CA TRP A 30 -1.25 10.88 7.09
C TRP A 30 -2.40 9.89 6.92
N GLN A 31 -3.65 10.36 6.78
CA GLN A 31 -4.82 9.52 6.54
C GLN A 31 -4.80 8.90 5.14
N LEU A 32 -4.43 9.67 4.11
CA LEU A 32 -4.32 9.14 2.74
C LEU A 32 -3.19 8.13 2.61
N LEU A 33 -2.06 8.35 3.27
CA LEU A 33 -0.97 7.37 3.31
C LEU A 33 -1.35 6.09 4.06
N ALA A 34 -2.08 6.19 5.17
CA ALA A 34 -2.57 5.01 5.89
C ALA A 34 -3.56 4.21 5.03
N TRP A 35 -4.45 4.89 4.31
CA TRP A 35 -5.42 4.25 3.41
C TRP A 35 -4.75 3.64 2.16
N SER A 36 -3.71 4.30 1.62
CA SER A 36 -2.83 3.75 0.58
C SER A 36 -2.21 2.43 1.04
N GLY A 37 -1.57 2.42 2.21
CA GLY A 37 -0.93 1.24 2.77
C GLY A 37 -1.92 0.12 3.06
N ALA A 38 -3.11 0.43 3.57
CA ALA A 38 -4.18 -0.55 3.79
C ALA A 38 -4.70 -1.15 2.46
N ALA A 39 -4.87 -0.33 1.42
CA ALA A 39 -5.26 -0.80 0.10
C ALA A 39 -4.18 -1.65 -0.58
N MET A 40 -2.90 -1.43 -0.26
CA MET A 40 -1.76 -2.24 -0.73
C MET A 40 -1.58 -3.52 0.08
N LEU A 41 -1.96 -3.51 1.37
CA LEU A 41 -1.91 -4.67 2.24
C LEU A 41 -2.80 -5.80 1.71
N LEU A 42 -4.01 -5.47 1.26
CA LEU A 42 -4.99 -6.44 0.77
C LEU A 42 -4.47 -7.33 -0.40
N PRO A 43 -3.94 -6.76 -1.52
CA PRO A 43 -3.33 -7.55 -2.57
C PRO A 43 -2.04 -8.24 -2.11
N SER A 44 -1.22 -7.62 -1.26
CA SER A 44 0.02 -8.23 -0.77
C SER A 44 -0.23 -9.46 0.11
N LEU A 45 -1.27 -9.43 0.95
CA LEU A 45 -1.70 -10.55 1.80
C LEU A 45 -2.25 -11.71 0.96
N LEU A 46 -3.06 -11.40 -0.06
CA LEU A 46 -3.54 -12.40 -1.00
C LEU A 46 -2.39 -13.10 -1.74
N ILE A 47 -1.36 -12.34 -2.14
CA ILE A 47 -0.16 -12.88 -2.78
C ILE A 47 0.68 -13.71 -1.78
N PHE A 48 0.86 -13.22 -0.55
CA PHE A 48 1.61 -13.91 0.49
C PHE A 48 0.99 -15.24 0.91
N MET A 49 -0.34 -15.33 0.90
CA MET A 49 -1.08 -16.51 1.34
C MET A 49 -1.31 -17.53 0.22
N GLY A 50 -1.16 -17.09 -1.04
CA GLY A 50 -1.38 -17.91 -2.23
C GLY A 50 -0.19 -18.74 -2.68
N ASP A 51 1.04 -18.41 -2.26
CA ASP A 51 2.26 -19.08 -2.75
C ASP A 51 3.41 -19.02 -1.71
N ASP A 52 4.13 -20.12 -1.51
CA ASP A 52 5.25 -20.23 -0.55
C ASP A 52 6.58 -19.63 -1.07
N GLY A 53 6.60 -19.12 -2.30
CA GLY A 53 7.78 -18.52 -2.90
C GLY A 53 8.26 -17.28 -2.14
N ILE A 54 9.56 -17.25 -1.84
CA ILE A 54 10.25 -16.13 -1.17
C ILE A 54 10.05 -14.79 -1.89
N TRP A 55 9.89 -14.82 -3.22
CA TRP A 55 9.61 -13.65 -4.04
C TRP A 55 8.21 -13.05 -3.78
N PHE A 56 7.22 -13.89 -3.45
CA PHE A 56 5.88 -13.45 -3.09
C PHE A 56 5.81 -12.92 -1.65
N LYS A 57 6.63 -13.46 -0.75
CA LYS A 57 6.82 -12.87 0.59
C LYS A 57 7.39 -11.46 0.52
N LEU A 58 8.22 -11.17 -0.49
CA LEU A 58 8.77 -9.83 -0.72
C LEU A 58 7.71 -8.82 -1.18
N ALA A 59 6.53 -9.25 -1.62
CA ALA A 59 5.43 -8.36 -2.00
C ALA A 59 4.83 -7.59 -0.80
N ILE A 60 5.20 -7.93 0.43
CA ILE A 60 4.80 -7.20 1.65
C ILE A 60 5.72 -6.01 1.94
N LEU A 61 6.90 -5.94 1.29
CA LEU A 61 7.87 -4.86 1.46
C LEU A 61 7.31 -3.49 1.02
N PRO A 62 6.62 -3.36 -0.14
CA PRO A 62 6.00 -2.10 -0.55
C PRO A 62 4.99 -1.55 0.46
N PRO A 63 3.99 -2.31 0.97
CA PRO A 63 3.09 -1.80 2.01
C PRO A 63 3.83 -1.36 3.27
N ILE A 64 4.87 -2.08 3.70
CA ILE A 64 5.69 -1.69 4.86
C ILE A 64 6.41 -0.35 4.60
N LEU A 65 6.96 -0.15 3.40
CA LEU A 65 7.57 1.13 3.01
C LEU A 65 6.54 2.27 3.00
N VAL A 66 5.30 2.01 2.57
CA VAL A 66 4.21 2.99 2.62
C VAL A 66 3.87 3.35 4.07
N PHE A 67 3.74 2.35 4.94
CA PHE A 67 3.40 2.57 6.35
C PHE A 67 4.51 3.31 7.11
N THR A 68 5.78 3.01 6.84
CA THR A 68 6.91 3.72 7.43
C THR A 68 6.95 5.18 6.95
N GLY A 69 6.70 5.44 5.66
CA GLY A 69 6.52 6.80 5.14
C GLY A 69 5.36 7.55 5.79
N ALA A 70 4.22 6.87 6.01
CA ALA A 70 3.06 7.43 6.70
C ALA A 70 3.39 7.84 8.14
N TYR A 71 4.12 6.96 8.83
CA TYR A 71 4.56 7.19 10.21
C TYR A 71 5.52 8.37 10.29
N TYR A 72 6.49 8.48 9.38
CA TYR A 72 7.43 9.59 9.33
C TYR A 72 6.74 10.94 9.10
N ILE A 73 5.76 11.00 8.18
CA ILE A 73 4.98 12.22 7.92
C ILE A 73 4.14 12.62 9.15
N LYS A 74 3.49 11.65 9.81
CA LYS A 74 2.76 11.88 11.06
C LYS A 74 3.68 12.42 12.16
N HIS A 75 4.90 11.89 12.26
CA HIS A 75 5.87 12.29 13.28
C HIS A 75 6.45 13.69 13.01
N LYS A 76 6.75 14.02 11.74
CA LYS A 76 7.15 15.37 11.31
C LYS A 76 6.08 16.42 11.60
N MET A 77 4.79 16.09 11.42
CA MET A 77 3.70 17.02 11.75
C MET A 77 3.53 17.24 13.25
N LYS A 78 3.80 16.23 14.09
CA LYS A 78 3.73 16.38 15.56
C LYS A 78 4.83 17.26 16.15
N HIS A 79 5.97 17.40 15.46
CA HIS A 79 7.11 18.19 15.92
C HIS A 79 7.13 19.65 15.43
N THR A 80 6.09 20.10 14.71
CA THR A 80 5.98 21.48 14.19
C THR A 80 4.97 22.33 14.95
N PHE A 81 4.42 21.84 16.06
CA PHE A 81 3.53 22.59 16.95
C PHE A 81 4.17 22.78 18.31
#